data_AF-A0A7W8CUA9-F1
#
_entry.id   AF-A0A7W8CUA9-F1
#
_cell.length_a   1.000
_cell.length_b   1.000
_cell.length_c   1.000
_cell.angle_alpha   90.00
_cell.angle_beta   90.00
_cell.angle_gamma   90.00
#
_symmetry.space_group_name_H-M   'P 1'
#
loop_
_entity.id
_entity.type
_entity.pdbx_description
1 polymer ?
#
loop_
_entity_poly.entity_id
_entity_poly.type
_entity_poly.pdbx_seq_one_letter_code
_entity_poly.pdbx_strand_id
1 'polypeptide(L)'
;MDGRLYAMWWTAVLLVVSGITLSLSSTAFGQARASGWLNRQYDSIGDGETYQLIMETNTLVFVVFGSILFGAGILLALASMGLQLFAAKPKRTTELDESLTEAEIH
;
A
#
# COMPACT_ATOMS: atom_id res chain seq x y z
N MET A 1 -17.34 -5.01 13.37
CA MET A 1 -16.30 -4.05 12.93
C MET A 1 -17.03 -2.90 12.27
N ASP A 2 -16.73 -1.66 12.67
CA ASP A 2 -17.36 -0.47 12.09
C ASP A 2 -16.99 -0.34 10.60
N GLY A 3 -17.91 0.17 9.78
CA GLY A 3 -17.68 0.32 8.33
C GLY A 3 -16.43 1.15 7.98
N ARG A 4 -16.01 2.06 8.88
CA ARG A 4 -14.79 2.87 8.74
C ARG A 4 -13.52 2.03 8.87
N LEU A 5 -13.48 1.10 9.82
CA LEU A 5 -12.37 0.17 10.01
C LEU A 5 -12.23 -0.80 8.83
N TYR A 6 -13.35 -1.22 8.26
CA TYR A 6 -13.38 -2.05 7.06
C TYR A 6 -12.80 -1.32 5.84
N ALA A 7 -13.18 -0.06 5.64
CA ALA A 7 -12.64 0.78 4.56
C ALA A 7 -11.13 1.03 4.69
N MET A 8 -10.62 1.24 5.91
CA MET A 8 -9.18 1.39 6.16
C MET A 8 -8.40 0.11 5.81
N TRP A 9 -8.95 -1.05 6.19
CA TRP A 9 -8.36 -2.35 5.84
C TRP A 9 -8.30 -2.58 4.34
N TRP A 10 -9.39 -2.34 3.62
CA TRP A 10 -9.40 -2.46 2.17
C TRP A 10 -8.44 -1.49 1.49
N THR A 11 -8.37 -0.25 1.96
CA THR A 11 -7.40 0.72 1.45
C THR A 11 -5.97 0.23 1.64
N ALA A 12 -5.65 -0.34 2.81
CA ALA A 12 -4.33 -0.92 3.07
C ALA A 12 -4.01 -2.08 2.12
N VAL A 13 -4.96 -2.99 1.89
CA VAL A 13 -4.80 -4.11 0.95
C VAL A 13 -4.56 -3.60 -0.47
N LEU A 14 -5.36 -2.63 -0.93
CA LEU A 14 -5.19 -2.04 -2.27
C LEU A 14 -3.84 -1.35 -2.43
N LEU A 15 -3.35 -0.65 -1.40
CA LEU A 15 -2.02 -0.03 -1.40
C LEU A 15 -0.90 -1.07 -1.50
N VAL A 16 -1.01 -2.16 -0.74
CA VAL A 16 -0.02 -3.26 -0.78
C VAL A 16 -0.01 -3.94 -2.15
N VAL A 17 -1.19 -4.31 -2.66
CA VAL A 17 -1.32 -5.00 -3.95
C VAL A 17 -0.82 -4.10 -5.08
N SER A 18 -1.25 -2.84 -5.12
CA SER A 18 -0.79 -1.90 -6.15
C SER A 18 0.72 -1.63 -6.07
N GLY A 19 1.27 -1.50 -4.87
CA GLY A 19 2.71 -1.35 -4.65
C GLY A 19 3.52 -2.54 -5.17
N ILE A 20 3.07 -3.77 -4.89
CA ILE A 20 3.69 -5.00 -5.41
C ILE A 20 3.58 -5.06 -6.93
N THR A 21 2.39 -4.87 -7.49
CA THR A 21 2.18 -4.92 -8.93
C THR A 21 3.04 -3.89 -9.66
N LEU A 22 3.17 -2.67 -9.12
CA LEU A 22 3.97 -1.61 -9.71
C LEU A 22 5.47 -1.95 -9.67
N SER A 23 5.96 -2.47 -8.55
CA SER A 23 7.36 -2.90 -8.41
C SER A 23 7.69 -4.06 -9.35
N LEU A 24 6.81 -5.05 -9.48
CA LEU A 24 7.01 -6.19 -10.39
C LEU A 24 6.93 -5.80 -11.87
N SER A 25 6.08 -4.82 -12.20
CA SER A 25 5.91 -4.33 -13.57
C SER A 25 6.90 -3.22 -13.96
N SER A 26 7.78 -2.82 -13.04
CA SER A 26 8.69 -1.68 -13.20
C SER A 26 9.61 -1.79 -14.41
N THR A 27 10.15 -2.99 -14.67
CA THR A 27 11.04 -3.27 -15.82
C THR A 27 10.30 -3.12 -17.14
N ALA A 28 9.08 -3.64 -17.23
CA ALA A 28 8.22 -3.50 -18.40
C ALA A 28 7.88 -2.04 -18.68
N PHE A 29 7.55 -1.25 -17.64
CA PHE A 29 7.31 0.18 -17.79
C PHE A 29 8.58 0.95 -18.16
N GLY A 30 9.74 0.59 -17.60
CA GLY A 30 11.03 1.16 -17.97
C GLY A 30 11.35 0.94 -19.46
N GLN A 31 11.17 -0.29 -19.94
CA GLN A 31 11.34 -0.63 -21.35
C GLN A 31 10.35 0.09 -22.26
N ALA A 32 9.07 0.19 -21.87
CA ALA A 32 8.06 0.91 -22.63
C ALA A 32 8.40 2.41 -22.77
N ARG A 33 8.97 3.03 -21.72
CA ARG A 33 9.42 4.42 -21.76
C ARG A 33 10.66 4.60 -22.64
N ALA A 34 11.64 3.71 -22.53
CA ALA A 34 12.87 3.75 -23.32
C ALA A 34 12.60 3.53 -24.82
N SER A 35 11.77 2.54 -25.15
CA SER A 35 11.34 2.29 -26.54
C SER A 35 10.52 3.45 -27.12
N GLY A 36 9.63 4.04 -26.32
CA GLY A 36 8.89 5.24 -26.73
C GLY A 36 9.78 6.47 -26.92
N TRP A 37 10.92 6.57 -26.23
CA TRP A 37 11.93 7.59 -26.50
C TRP A 37 12.67 7.30 -27.82
N LEU A 38 13.08 6.05 -28.04
CA LEU A 38 13.78 5.63 -29.26
C LEU A 38 12.95 5.90 -30.52
N ASN A 39 11.65 5.59 -30.48
CA ASN A 39 10.74 5.84 -31.60
C ASN A 39 10.53 7.33 -31.94
N ARG A 40 10.94 8.25 -31.06
CA ARG A 40 10.85 9.70 -31.28
C ARG A 40 12.16 10.30 -31.79
N GLN A 41 13.23 9.51 -31.91
CA GLN A 41 14.49 9.94 -32.51
C GLN A 41 14.37 9.98 -34.03
N TYR A 42 14.61 11.15 -34.63
CA TYR A 42 14.41 11.48 -36.05
C TYR A 42 15.52 10.92 -36.95
N ASP A 43 15.79 9.62 -36.82
CA ASP A 43 16.57 8.77 -37.76
C ASP A 43 16.81 7.35 -37.19
N SER A 44 16.19 7.00 -36.05
CA SER A 44 16.47 5.74 -35.32
C SER A 44 17.93 5.54 -34.91
N ILE A 45 18.78 6.57 -35.02
CA ILE A 45 20.13 6.62 -34.45
C ILE A 45 19.97 6.94 -32.95
N GLY A 46 19.45 5.96 -32.22
CA GLY A 46 19.42 6.00 -30.77
C GLY A 46 20.74 5.48 -30.23
N ASP A 47 21.43 6.32 -29.47
CA ASP A 47 22.57 5.87 -28.67
C ASP A 47 22.08 4.84 -27.62
N GLY A 48 22.73 3.67 -27.62
CA GLY A 48 22.39 2.55 -26.73
C GLY A 48 22.62 2.89 -25.26
N GLU A 49 23.62 3.73 -24.96
CA GLU A 49 23.88 4.19 -23.59
C GLU A 49 22.73 5.04 -23.07
N THR A 50 22.24 5.96 -23.91
CA THR A 50 21.07 6.80 -23.56
C THR A 50 19.79 5.98 -23.41
N TYR A 51 19.56 4.97 -24.26
CA TYR A 51 18.43 4.05 -24.09
C TYR A 51 18.47 3.32 -22.75
N GLN A 52 19.64 2.76 -22.40
CA GLN A 52 19.83 2.04 -21.15
C GLN A 52 19.62 2.96 -19.94
N LEU A 53 20.17 4.17 -19.97
CA LEU A 53 19.99 5.17 -18.92
C LEU A 53 18.50 5.49 -18.69
N ILE A 54 17.72 5.67 -19.76
CA ILE A 54 16.28 5.96 -19.67
C ILE A 54 15.53 4.77 -19.09
N MET A 55 15.85 3.55 -19.54
CA MET A 55 15.23 2.33 -19.04
C MET A 55 15.48 2.15 -17.54
N GLU A 56 16.74 2.25 -17.11
CA GLU A 56 17.14 2.09 -15.71
C GLU A 56 16.51 3.17 -14.82
N THR A 57 16.57 4.43 -15.25
CA THR A 57 15.97 5.55 -14.51
C THR A 57 14.48 5.34 -14.31
N ASN A 58 13.74 5.01 -15.37
CA ASN A 58 12.28 4.80 -15.26
C ASN A 58 11.95 3.56 -14.43
N THR A 59 12.71 2.46 -14.59
CA THR A 59 12.55 1.26 -13.76
C THR A 59 12.70 1.61 -12.28
N LEU A 60 13.76 2.34 -11.92
CA LEU A 60 14.01 2.77 -10.55
C LEU A 60 12.88 3.65 -10.02
N VAL A 61 12.38 4.59 -10.81
CA VAL A 61 11.23 5.42 -10.43
C VAL A 61 10.00 4.57 -10.08
N PHE A 62 9.65 3.59 -10.93
CA PHE A 62 8.50 2.72 -10.65
C PHE A 62 8.71 1.82 -9.43
N VAL A 63 9.93 1.32 -9.22
CA VAL A 63 10.28 0.56 -8.00
C VAL A 63 10.15 1.42 -6.75
N VAL A 64 10.63 2.67 -6.78
CA VAL A 64 10.54 3.59 -5.65
C VAL A 64 9.08 3.92 -5.33
N PHE A 65 8.27 4.29 -6.32
CA PHE A 65 6.85 4.53 -6.10
C PHE A 65 6.10 3.27 -5.61
N GLY A 66 6.43 2.10 -6.16
CA GLY A 66 5.83 0.83 -5.73
C GLY A 66 6.18 0.51 -4.27
N SER A 67 7.42 0.76 -3.88
CA SER A 67 7.91 0.58 -2.51
C SER A 67 7.25 1.55 -1.52
N ILE A 68 7.02 2.80 -1.92
CA ILE A 68 6.30 3.79 -1.10
C ILE A 68 4.85 3.34 -0.88
N LEU A 69 4.15 2.92 -1.94
CA LEU A 69 2.77 2.43 -1.84
C LEU A 69 2.68 1.19 -0.95
N PHE A 70 3.59 0.24 -1.14
CA PHE A 70 3.68 -0.96 -0.31
C PHE A 70 3.92 -0.62 1.16
N GLY A 71 4.92 0.23 1.44
CA GLY A 71 5.24 0.68 2.80
C GLY A 71 4.08 1.43 3.46
N ALA A 72 3.42 2.32 2.73
CA ALA A 72 2.24 3.04 3.21
C ALA A 72 1.08 2.08 3.53
N GLY A 73 0.86 1.07 2.69
CA GLY A 73 -0.13 0.02 2.93
C GLY A 73 0.13 -0.78 4.20
N ILE A 74 1.38 -1.19 4.44
CA ILE A 74 1.78 -1.88 5.67
C ILE A 74 1.57 -0.98 6.90
N LEU A 75 2.03 0.27 6.84
CA LEU A 75 1.88 1.21 7.96
C LEU A 75 0.40 1.45 8.29
N LEU A 76 -0.46 1.57 7.28
CA LEU A 76 -1.89 1.72 7.47
C LEU A 76 -2.53 0.48 8.10
N ALA A 77 -2.11 -0.72 7.69
CA ALA A 77 -2.56 -1.98 8.29
C ALA A 77 -2.16 -2.06 9.77
N LEU A 78 -0.91 -1.76 10.10
CA LEU A 78 -0.41 -1.73 11.48
C LEU A 78 -1.15 -0.69 12.33
N ALA A 79 -1.36 0.52 11.81
CA ALA A 79 -2.12 1.56 12.49
C ALA A 79 -3.56 1.10 12.78
N SER A 80 -4.21 0.43 11.82
CA SER A 80 -5.57 -0.10 12.01
C SER A 80 -5.65 -1.17 13.10
N MET A 81 -4.65 -2.06 13.19
CA MET A 81 -4.56 -3.07 14.24
C MET A 81 -4.31 -2.45 15.61
N GLY A 82 -3.39 -1.49 15.69
CA GLY A 82 -3.13 -0.74 16.92
C GLY A 82 -4.39 -0.05 17.44
N LEU A 83 -5.13 0.63 16.55
CA LEU A 83 -6.37 1.32 16.93
C LEU A 83 -7.42 0.35 17.50
N GLN A 84 -7.56 -0.84 16.91
CA GLN A 84 -8.48 -1.87 17.42
C GLN A 84 -8.05 -2.38 18.79
N LEU A 85 -6.75 -2.56 19.02
CA LEU A 85 -6.23 -3.01 20.29
C LEU A 85 -6.50 -2.00 21.42
N PHE A 86 -6.30 -0.70 21.15
CA PHE A 86 -6.58 0.35 22.13
C PHE A 86 -8.08 0.63 22.33
N ALA A 87 -8.91 0.43 21.30
CA ALA A 87 -10.35 0.62 21.38
C ALA A 87 -11.10 -0.57 22.01
N ALA A 88 -10.47 -1.75 22.10
CA ALA A 88 -11.07 -2.91 22.74
C ALA A 88 -11.17 -2.70 24.26
N LYS A 89 -12.39 -2.46 24.77
CA LYS A 89 -12.64 -2.47 26.23
C LYS A 89 -12.33 -3.85 26.80
N PRO A 90 -11.65 -3.95 27.96
CA PRO A 90 -11.41 -5.23 28.61
C PRO A 90 -12.75 -5.86 29.00
N LYS A 91 -12.98 -7.09 28.54
CA LYS A 91 -14.22 -7.86 28.72
C LYS A 91 -14.69 -8.00 30.18
N ARG A 92 -13.77 -7.83 31.15
CA ARG A 92 -14.00 -8.03 32.59
C ARG A 92 -14.89 -6.96 33.25
N THR A 93 -14.94 -5.74 32.74
CA THR A 93 -15.80 -4.70 33.35
C THR A 93 -17.27 -4.84 32.97
N THR A 94 -17.57 -5.47 31.84
CA THR A 94 -18.95 -5.64 31.36
C THR A 94 -19.73 -6.68 32.17
N GLU A 95 -19.09 -7.79 32.54
CA GLU A 95 -19.71 -8.82 33.40
C GLU A 95 -19.91 -8.34 34.84
N LEU A 96 -19.01 -7.47 35.35
CA LEU A 96 -19.14 -6.84 36.67
C LEU A 96 -20.27 -5.80 36.70
N ASP A 97 -20.40 -4.96 35.68
CA ASP A 97 -21.52 -4.00 35.59
C ASP A 97 -22.86 -4.71 35.46
N GLU A 98 -22.95 -5.76 34.64
CA GLU A 98 -24.19 -6.51 34.43
C GLU A 98 -24.62 -7.26 35.70
N SER A 99 -23.67 -7.90 36.40
CA SER A 99 -23.94 -8.57 37.68
C SER A 99 -24.25 -7.60 38.84
N LEU A 100 -23.65 -6.40 38.86
CA LEU A 100 -24.01 -5.36 39.83
C LEU A 100 -25.40 -4.78 39.56
N THR A 101 -25.78 -4.64 38.28
CA THR A 101 -27.12 -4.14 37.89
C THR A 101 -28.21 -5.16 38.23
N GLU A 102 -27.95 -6.46 38.02
CA GLU A 102 -28.88 -7.52 38.44
C GLU A 102 -29.02 -7.61 39.97
N ALA A 103 -27.96 -7.29 40.73
CA ALA A 103 -27.97 -7.29 42.19
C ALA A 103 -28.73 -6.09 42.82
N GLU A 104 -28.88 -4.96 42.11
CA GLU A 104 -29.66 -3.80 42.59
C GLU A 104 -31.17 -3.93 42.34
N ILE A 105 -31.60 -4.87 41.48
CA ILE A 105 -33.01 -5.06 41.09
C ILE A 105 -33.72 -6.09 42.00
N HIS A 106 -33.00 -6.77 42.90
CA HIS A 106 -33.51 -7.76 43.85
C HIS A 106 -33.38 -7.31 45.31
#